data_AF-A0A8J6MRU0-F1
#
_entry.id   AF-A0A8J6MRU0-F1
#
_cell.length_a   1.000
_cell.length_b   1.000
_cell.length_c   1.000
_cell.angle_alpha   90.00
_cell.angle_beta   90.00
_cell.angle_gamma   90.00
#
_symmetry.space_group_name_H-M   'P 1'
#
loop_
_entity.id
_entity.type
_entity.pdbx_description
1 polymer ?
#
loop_
_entity_poly.entity_id
_entity_poly.type
_entity_poly.pdbx_seq_one_letter_code
_entity_poly.pdbx_strand_id
1 'polypeptide(L)'
;MDNDQWISKKKLLQETGISYGQLYRWKRQNLIPDAWFVKQASFTGQETFFPKDRIIERVYSILNMKDAYSLEELAAVFSPEQSKKTFSVDQIGKSIDLKSVSARSLLHHNEGRSLSFLNLLFFQVGNLLEKGQIINEHSADRFA
;
A
#
# COMPACT_ATOMS: atom_id res chain seq x y z
N MET A 1 24.61 3.97 18.28
CA MET A 1 23.85 3.73 17.03
C MET A 1 22.40 3.53 17.46
N ASP A 2 21.40 3.93 16.66
CA ASP A 2 19.93 3.81 16.92
C ASP A 2 19.12 5.09 17.20
N ASN A 3 19.51 6.25 16.66
CA ASN A 3 18.61 7.42 16.64
C ASN A 3 17.85 7.61 15.31
N ASP A 4 18.10 6.74 14.32
CA ASP A 4 17.49 6.83 12.98
C ASP A 4 16.22 5.99 12.82
N GLN A 5 15.86 5.13 13.78
CA GLN A 5 14.64 4.31 13.66
C GLN A 5 13.36 5.10 13.98
N TRP A 6 13.48 6.23 14.67
CA TRP A 6 12.34 7.01 15.13
C TRP A 6 12.39 8.44 14.56
N ILE A 7 11.23 8.96 14.20
CA ILE A 7 11.05 10.34 13.76
C ILE A 7 10.07 11.03 14.68
N SER A 8 10.40 12.24 15.13
CA SER A 8 9.47 13.02 15.93
C SER A 8 8.36 13.58 15.06
N LYS A 9 7.17 13.82 15.64
CA LYS A 9 6.02 14.43 14.95
C LYS A 9 6.43 15.70 14.22
N LYS A 10 7.21 16.56 14.87
CA LYS A 10 7.65 17.83 14.27
C LYS A 10 8.44 17.59 12.99
N LYS A 11 9.43 16.69 13.05
CA LYS A 11 10.26 16.34 11.90
C LYS A 11 9.47 15.65 10.79
N LEU A 12 8.55 14.74 11.15
CA LEU A 12 7.65 14.08 10.20
C LEU A 12 6.80 15.08 9.39
N LEU A 13 6.17 16.04 10.06
CA LEU A 13 5.35 17.07 9.39
C LEU A 13 6.21 17.94 8.47
N GLN A 14 7.44 18.26 8.89
CA GLN A 14 8.38 19.05 8.09
C GLN A 14 8.86 18.29 6.84
N GLU A 15 9.23 17.01 6.96
CA GLU A 15 9.75 16.22 5.85
C GLU A 15 8.69 15.84 4.82
N THR A 16 7.46 15.56 5.28
CA THR A 16 6.37 15.11 4.40
C THR A 16 5.49 16.25 3.88
N GLY A 17 5.59 17.44 4.47
CA GLY A 17 4.77 18.60 4.10
C GLY A 17 3.29 18.50 4.50
N ILE A 18 2.86 17.43 5.19
CA ILE A 18 1.49 17.31 5.67
C ILE A 18 1.25 18.21 6.89
N SER A 19 0.03 18.70 7.02
CA SER A 19 -0.40 19.43 8.20
C SER A 19 -0.63 18.51 9.40
N TYR A 20 -0.55 19.10 10.60
CA TYR A 20 -0.93 18.42 11.85
C TYR A 20 -2.36 17.86 11.80
N GLY A 21 -3.30 18.62 11.22
CA GLY A 21 -4.69 18.20 11.06
C GLY A 21 -4.84 16.97 10.16
N GLN A 22 -4.09 16.90 9.05
CA GLN A 22 -4.08 15.73 8.17
C GLN A 22 -3.59 14.47 8.91
N LEU A 23 -2.46 14.56 9.61
CA LEU A 23 -1.90 13.43 10.36
C LEU A 23 -2.91 12.86 11.37
N TYR A 24 -3.59 13.73 12.12
CA TYR A 24 -4.58 13.30 13.12
C TYR A 24 -5.91 12.86 12.50
N ARG A 25 -6.33 13.44 11.38
CA ARG A 25 -7.50 12.96 10.63
C ARG A 25 -7.24 11.54 10.12
N TRP A 26 -6.06 11.28 9.57
CA TRP A 26 -5.66 9.96 9.08
C TRP A 26 -5.58 8.92 10.20
N LYS A 27 -5.09 9.29 11.38
CA LYS A 27 -5.18 8.45 12.58
C LYS A 27 -6.63 8.03 12.87
N ARG A 28 -7.55 8.99 12.97
CA ARG A 28 -8.98 8.73 13.29
C ARG A 28 -9.71 7.91 12.21
N GLN A 29 -9.20 7.92 10.98
CA GLN A 29 -9.71 7.14 9.86
C GLN A 29 -8.99 5.78 9.73
N ASN A 30 -8.17 5.39 10.71
CA ASN A 30 -7.38 4.15 10.71
C ASN A 30 -6.39 4.01 9.53
N LEU A 31 -6.06 5.11 8.86
CA LEU A 31 -5.06 5.14 7.79
C LEU A 31 -3.64 5.02 8.32
N ILE A 32 -3.41 5.45 9.56
CA ILE A 32 -2.16 5.27 10.30
C ILE A 32 -2.49 4.59 11.62
N PRO A 33 -1.86 3.44 11.94
CA PRO A 33 -2.15 2.71 13.18
C PRO A 33 -1.87 3.55 14.43
N ASP A 34 -2.79 3.51 15.40
CA ASP A 34 -2.65 4.19 16.70
C ASP A 34 -1.37 3.78 17.44
N ALA A 35 -0.97 2.51 17.32
CA ALA A 35 0.25 1.96 17.90
C ALA A 35 1.54 2.64 17.41
N TRP A 36 1.50 3.35 16.27
CA TRP A 36 2.66 4.09 15.77
C TRP A 36 2.84 5.45 16.45
N PHE A 37 1.84 5.96 17.17
CA PHE A 37 1.91 7.22 17.91
C PHE A 37 2.51 7.02 19.30
N VAL A 38 3.82 6.79 19.35
CA VAL A 38 4.52 6.52 20.62
C VAL A 38 4.84 7.82 21.34
N LYS A 39 4.28 8.00 22.54
CA LYS A 39 4.56 9.17 23.38
C LYS A 39 5.79 8.92 24.24
N GLN A 40 6.77 9.82 24.19
CA GLN A 40 7.99 9.75 24.97
C GLN A 40 8.20 11.05 25.75
N ALA A 41 8.87 10.96 26.90
CA ALA A 41 9.30 12.15 27.63
C ALA A 41 10.41 12.88 26.85
N SER A 42 10.36 14.20 26.85
CA SER A 42 11.27 15.11 26.17
C SER A 42 11.65 16.23 27.13
N PHE A 43 12.74 16.95 26.85
CA PHE A 43 13.23 18.04 27.69
C PHE A 43 12.16 19.13 27.94
N THR A 44 11.26 19.35 26.97
CA THR A 44 10.17 20.33 27.08
C THR A 44 8.80 19.70 27.38
N GLY A 45 8.75 18.45 27.84
CA GLY A 45 7.49 17.77 28.21
C GLY A 45 7.33 16.39 27.57
N GLN A 46 6.24 16.19 26.82
CA GLN A 46 5.96 14.92 26.13
C GLN A 46 5.91 15.15 24.62
N GLU A 47 6.67 14.35 23.87
CA GLU A 47 6.71 14.38 22.42
C GLU A 47 6.20 13.06 21.84
N THR A 48 5.71 13.09 20.59
CA THR A 48 5.26 11.89 19.89
C THR A 48 6.28 11.52 18.83
N PHE A 49 6.68 10.25 18.84
CA PHE A 49 7.60 9.64 17.91
C PHE A 49 6.90 8.55 17.12
N PHE A 50 7.40 8.32 15.92
CA PHE A 50 6.90 7.34 14.96
C PHE A 50 8.04 6.47 14.45
N PRO A 51 7.81 5.20 14.07
CA PRO A 51 8.81 4.40 13.39
C PRO A 51 9.09 5.01 12.01
N LYS A 52 10.28 5.58 11.82
CA LYS A 52 10.63 6.51 10.73
C LYS A 52 10.25 5.98 9.36
N ASP A 53 10.81 4.84 8.97
CA ASP A 53 10.63 4.32 7.60
C ASP A 53 9.15 3.98 7.33
N ARG A 54 8.49 3.33 8.29
CA ARG A 54 7.08 2.92 8.15
C ARG A 54 6.13 4.12 8.04
N ILE A 55 6.32 5.15 8.85
CA ILE A 55 5.42 6.32 8.81
C ILE A 55 5.64 7.15 7.54
N ILE A 56 6.89 7.29 7.09
CA ILE A 56 7.23 8.05 5.89
C ILE A 56 6.64 7.37 4.65
N GLU A 57 6.85 6.07 4.48
CA GLU A 57 6.27 5.28 3.39
C GLU A 57 4.74 5.35 3.39
N ARG A 58 4.12 5.23 4.58
CA ARG A 58 2.66 5.33 4.72
C ARG A 58 2.13 6.69 4.29
N VAL A 59 2.78 7.78 4.71
CA VAL A 59 2.35 9.14 4.36
C VAL A 59 2.45 9.35 2.84
N TYR A 60 3.56 8.97 2.21
CA TYR A 60 3.69 9.09 0.75
C TYR A 60 2.67 8.23 0.00
N SER A 61 2.40 7.01 0.47
CA SER A 61 1.37 6.15 -0.11
C SER A 61 -0.01 6.80 -0.05
N ILE A 62 -0.39 7.37 1.10
CA ILE A 62 -1.67 8.09 1.23
C ILE A 62 -1.70 9.32 0.29
N LEU A 63 -0.62 10.09 0.22
CA LEU A 63 -0.54 11.28 -0.64
C LEU A 63 -0.66 10.95 -2.13
N ASN A 64 -0.07 9.85 -2.58
CA ASN A 64 -0.12 9.43 -3.98
C ASN A 64 -1.50 8.90 -4.38
N MET A 65 -2.24 8.33 -3.43
CA MET A 65 -3.53 7.67 -3.71
C MET A 65 -4.74 8.56 -3.37
N LYS A 66 -4.58 9.65 -2.62
CA LYS A 66 -5.68 10.52 -2.17
C LYS A 66 -6.53 11.12 -3.29
N ASP A 67 -5.96 11.27 -4.49
CA ASP A 67 -6.66 11.87 -5.63
C ASP A 67 -7.49 10.84 -6.42
N ALA A 68 -7.18 9.55 -6.25
CA ALA A 68 -7.89 8.45 -6.91
C ALA A 68 -8.90 7.75 -5.99
N TYR A 69 -8.73 7.84 -4.66
CA TYR A 69 -9.53 7.10 -3.68
C TYR A 69 -10.02 8.00 -2.55
N SER A 70 -11.23 7.71 -2.08
CA SER A 70 -11.74 8.28 -0.83
C SER A 70 -10.93 7.79 0.38
N LEU A 71 -11.02 8.52 1.50
CA LEU A 71 -10.34 8.14 2.74
C LEU A 71 -10.80 6.78 3.28
N GLU A 72 -12.07 6.43 3.07
CA GLU A 72 -12.66 5.15 3.48
C GLU A 72 -12.11 3.99 2.65
N GLU A 73 -11.99 4.17 1.32
CA GLU A 73 -11.36 3.20 0.44
C GLU A 73 -9.88 3.01 0.78
N LEU A 74 -9.15 4.10 1.07
CA LEU A 74 -7.76 4.01 1.51
C LEU A 74 -7.63 3.27 2.85
N ALA A 75 -8.55 3.47 3.78
CA ALA A 75 -8.54 2.76 5.06
C ALA A 75 -8.75 1.26 4.86
N ALA A 76 -9.65 0.89 3.93
CA ALA A 76 -9.79 -0.49 3.51
C ALA A 76 -8.50 -1.00 2.85
N VAL A 77 -7.80 -0.17 2.05
CA VAL A 77 -6.56 -0.57 1.38
C VAL A 77 -5.44 -0.91 2.37
N PHE A 78 -5.29 -0.09 3.41
CA PHE A 78 -4.26 -0.25 4.43
C PHE A 78 -4.65 -1.20 5.58
N SER A 79 -5.85 -1.79 5.55
CA SER A 79 -6.31 -2.73 6.56
C SER A 79 -5.51 -4.05 6.51
N PRO A 80 -5.11 -4.60 7.68
CA PRO A 80 -4.46 -5.91 7.75
C PRO A 80 -5.27 -7.05 7.10
N GLU A 81 -6.59 -6.90 7.05
CA GLU A 81 -7.52 -7.91 6.52
C GLU A 81 -7.49 -8.04 4.99
N GLN A 82 -6.93 -7.07 4.27
CA GLN A 82 -6.79 -7.11 2.81
C GLN A 82 -6.04 -8.36 2.32
N SER A 83 -4.96 -8.71 3.00
CA SER A 83 -4.16 -9.90 2.68
C SER A 83 -4.93 -11.22 2.87
N LYS A 84 -5.98 -11.19 3.70
CA LYS A 84 -6.82 -12.35 4.04
C LYS A 84 -8.11 -12.39 3.23
N LYS A 85 -8.40 -11.37 2.41
CA LYS A 85 -9.59 -11.38 1.55
C LYS A 85 -9.46 -12.50 0.52
N THR A 86 -10.43 -13.38 0.54
CA THR A 86 -10.66 -14.37 -0.50
C THR A 86 -11.76 -13.87 -1.41
N PHE A 87 -11.55 -13.94 -2.71
CA PHE A 87 -12.47 -13.46 -3.71
C PHE A 87 -13.18 -14.66 -4.34
N SER A 88 -14.50 -14.58 -4.50
CA SER A 88 -15.21 -15.58 -5.30
C SER A 88 -14.88 -15.38 -6.77
N VAL A 89 -14.65 -16.48 -7.48
CA VAL A 89 -14.40 -16.50 -8.92
C VAL A 89 -15.47 -15.72 -9.70
N ASP A 90 -16.73 -15.81 -9.27
CA ASP A 90 -17.86 -15.13 -9.92
C ASP A 90 -17.82 -13.59 -9.79
N GLN A 91 -17.24 -13.08 -8.70
CA GLN A 91 -17.09 -11.63 -8.48
C GLN A 91 -15.98 -11.05 -9.35
N ILE A 92 -14.96 -11.86 -9.64
CA ILE A 92 -13.78 -11.48 -10.41
C ILE A 92 -14.05 -11.56 -11.92
N GLY A 93 -14.85 -12.52 -12.36
CA GLY A 93 -15.15 -12.74 -13.78
C GLY A 93 -15.78 -11.54 -14.50
N LYS A 94 -16.31 -10.55 -13.76
CA LYS A 94 -16.86 -9.30 -14.31
C LYS A 94 -15.85 -8.16 -14.44
N SER A 95 -14.75 -8.20 -13.69
CA SER A 95 -13.77 -7.09 -13.60
C SER A 95 -12.43 -7.40 -14.26
N ILE A 96 -12.14 -8.67 -14.54
CA ILE A 96 -10.93 -9.10 -15.23
C ILE A 96 -11.19 -9.30 -16.73
N ASP A 97 -10.32 -8.76 -17.57
CA ASP A 97 -10.30 -9.08 -19.00
C ASP A 97 -9.85 -10.55 -19.20
N LEU A 98 -10.84 -11.45 -19.27
CA LEU A 98 -10.68 -12.91 -19.39
C LEU A 98 -10.09 -13.38 -20.73
N LYS A 99 -9.57 -12.45 -21.55
CA LYS A 99 -8.96 -12.76 -22.85
C LYS A 99 -7.55 -13.31 -22.75
N SER A 100 -6.84 -13.12 -21.64
CA SER A 100 -5.50 -13.71 -21.47
C SER A 100 -5.58 -15.22 -21.20
N VAL A 101 -4.63 -15.97 -21.77
CA VAL A 101 -4.53 -17.43 -21.61
C VAL A 101 -4.34 -17.81 -20.13
N SER A 102 -3.59 -16.97 -19.41
CA SER A 102 -3.40 -17.05 -17.97
C SER A 102 -4.72 -16.92 -17.19
N ALA A 103 -5.70 -16.15 -17.66
CA ALA A 103 -7.00 -15.98 -16.98
C ALA A 103 -7.81 -17.26 -17.04
N ARG A 104 -7.85 -17.87 -18.23
CA ARG A 104 -8.58 -19.12 -18.49
C ARG A 104 -7.98 -20.28 -17.71
N SER A 105 -6.64 -20.38 -17.67
CA SER A 105 -5.96 -21.42 -16.89
C SER A 105 -6.22 -21.27 -15.39
N LEU A 106 -6.23 -20.04 -14.87
CA LEU A 106 -6.46 -19.79 -13.44
C LEU A 106 -7.92 -20.05 -13.04
N LEU A 107 -8.88 -19.67 -13.89
CA LEU A 107 -10.28 -19.97 -13.70
C LEU A 107 -10.53 -21.48 -13.73
N HIS A 108 -10.09 -22.19 -14.77
CA HIS A 108 -10.29 -23.65 -14.88
C HIS A 108 -9.69 -24.42 -13.70
N HIS A 109 -8.53 -24.00 -13.19
CA HIS A 109 -7.90 -24.69 -12.06
C HIS A 109 -8.56 -24.38 -10.71
N ASN A 110 -9.37 -23.32 -10.63
CA ASN A 110 -10.02 -22.85 -9.40
C ASN A 110 -11.55 -22.75 -9.53
N GLU A 111 -12.17 -23.40 -10.52
CA GLU A 111 -13.62 -23.44 -10.68
C GLU A 111 -14.28 -23.92 -9.37
N GLY A 112 -15.20 -23.11 -8.82
CA GLY A 112 -15.89 -23.37 -7.56
C GLY A 112 -15.06 -23.16 -6.28
N ARG A 113 -13.85 -22.60 -6.37
CA ARG A 113 -12.99 -22.30 -5.22
C ARG A 113 -12.81 -20.81 -5.01
N SER A 114 -12.43 -20.42 -3.79
CA SER A 114 -12.07 -19.03 -3.48
C SER A 114 -10.63 -18.75 -3.88
N LEU A 115 -10.40 -17.59 -4.53
CA LEU A 115 -9.07 -17.15 -4.92
C LEU A 115 -8.48 -16.28 -3.82
N SER A 116 -7.25 -16.57 -3.43
CA SER A 116 -6.50 -15.68 -2.52
C SER A 116 -6.07 -14.41 -3.27
N PHE A 117 -5.80 -13.35 -2.51
CA PHE A 117 -5.19 -12.13 -3.05
C PHE A 117 -3.90 -12.40 -3.85
N LEU A 118 -3.06 -13.35 -3.40
CA LEU A 118 -1.83 -13.70 -4.10
C LEU A 118 -2.09 -14.28 -5.49
N ASN A 119 -3.10 -15.13 -5.63
CA ASN A 119 -3.47 -15.70 -6.94
C ASN A 119 -3.87 -14.58 -7.93
N LEU A 120 -4.59 -13.57 -7.45
CA LEU A 120 -4.96 -12.41 -8.25
C LEU A 120 -3.76 -11.52 -8.60
N LEU A 121 -2.87 -11.30 -7.65
CA LEU A 121 -1.65 -10.52 -7.87
C LEU A 121 -0.75 -11.18 -8.91
N PHE A 122 -0.49 -12.49 -8.79
CA PHE A 122 0.30 -13.24 -9.76
C PHE A 122 -0.32 -13.18 -11.15
N PHE A 123 -1.65 -13.28 -11.24
CA PHE A 123 -2.36 -13.14 -12.48
C PHE A 123 -2.21 -11.76 -13.11
N GLN A 124 -2.37 -10.69 -12.32
CA GLN A 124 -2.21 -9.33 -12.82
C GLN A 124 -0.78 -9.03 -13.27
N VAL A 125 0.23 -9.52 -12.53
CA VAL A 125 1.63 -9.45 -12.95
C VAL A 125 1.86 -10.24 -14.24
N GLY A 126 1.33 -11.45 -14.35
CA GLY A 126 1.41 -12.27 -15.57
C GLY A 126 0.83 -11.54 -16.79
N ASN A 127 -0.33 -10.89 -16.64
CA ASN A 127 -0.92 -10.08 -17.71
C ASN A 127 -0.06 -8.88 -18.10
N LEU A 128 0.56 -8.20 -17.13
CA LEU A 128 1.45 -7.06 -17.42
C LEU A 128 2.72 -7.51 -18.16
N LEU A 129 3.24 -8.70 -17.82
CA LEU A 129 4.35 -9.34 -18.52
C LEU A 129 3.97 -9.77 -19.94
N GLU A 130 2.81 -10.42 -20.13
CA GLU A 130 2.29 -10.78 -21.47
C GLU A 130 2.08 -9.56 -22.37
N LYS A 131 1.66 -8.42 -21.78
CA LYS A 131 1.50 -7.14 -22.50
C LYS A 131 2.82 -6.39 -22.73
N GLY A 132 3.95 -6.91 -22.26
CA GLY A 132 5.27 -6.30 -22.45
C GLY A 132 5.47 -4.95 -21.76
N GLN A 133 4.66 -4.63 -20.74
CA GLN A 133 4.67 -3.32 -20.08
C GLN A 133 5.74 -3.17 -18.98
N ILE A 134 6.44 -4.25 -18.63
CA ILE A 134 7.60 -4.18 -17.73
C ILE A 134 8.85 -4.05 -18.57
N ILE A 135 9.18 -2.81 -18.93
CA ILE A 135 10.47 -2.47 -19.53
C ILE A 135 11.50 -2.49 -18.40
N ASN A 136 12.51 -3.37 -18.51
CA ASN A 136 13.69 -3.32 -17.67
C ASN A 136 14.41 -1.98 -17.90
N GLU A 137 14.52 -1.12 -16.89
CA GLU A 137 15.37 0.09 -16.91
C GLU A 137 16.88 -0.27 -16.84
N HIS A 138 17.34 -1.27 -17.60
CA HIS A 138 18.75 -1.65 -17.63
C HIS A 138 19.33 -1.83 -19.04
N SER A 139 18.78 -1.10 -20.00
CA SER A 139 19.37 -0.96 -21.33
C SER A 139 19.41 0.51 -21.77
N ALA A 140 20.08 1.35 -20.97
CA ALA A 140 20.54 2.68 -21.40
C ALA A 140 22.07 2.84 -21.43
N ASP A 141 22.85 1.93 -20.83
CA ASP A 141 24.33 2.02 -20.82
C ASP A 141 25.00 1.10 -21.84
N ARG A 142 24.34 0.76 -22.95
CA ARG A 142 24.95 -0.12 -23.94
C ARG A 142 24.80 0.30 -25.40
N PHE A 143 24.75 1.59 -25.70
CA PHE A 143 25.18 2.08 -27.02
C PHE A 143 25.78 3.48 -26.90
N ALA A 144 27.10 3.54 -27.13
CA ALA A 144 27.93 4.65 -27.62
C ALA A 144 27.99 5.96 -26.81
#